data_AF-Q5D8H5-F1
#
_entry.id   AF-Q5D8H5-F1
#
_cell.length_a   1.000
_cell.length_b   1.000
_cell.length_c   1.000
_cell.angle_alpha   90.00
_cell.angle_beta   90.00
_cell.angle_gamma   90.00
#
_symmetry.space_group_name_H-M   'P 1'
#
loop_
_entity.id
_entity.type
_entity.pdbx_description
1 polymer ?
#
loop_
_entity_poly.entity_id
_entity_poly.type
_entity_poly.pdbx_seq_one_letter_code
_entity_poly.pdbx_strand_id
1 'polypeptide(L)'
;MCDVLQAKLARYSQSHLFTFWNELTTMEQSELLNDISGLSFPTLTSILDASSNCTSGINKKLSPPDPKVCGSLSELRTSQPCLLEHYVNIALQAVSENKVAVLLLAGGQGTRLGVSYPKGLYRPNLPSGRSLYQLQAERLHRVSQMCKDTFGTTPSITWYIMTSGHTKETTVHYFESVNYFGHNRDNVVFFEQYTLPAFSLDGKILMETKCKITSAPDGNGGLYRALNDRGILDDMKSRGIEYIQIYCVDNILVKIPDLHFIGFCIQNNADCAAEVVQKIDPEEPIGVVGVVDGQYQINIYTRLVRTRFVCTLHIVFNTRNVNHCMQFNVLI
;
A
#
# COMPACT_ATOMS: atom_id res chain seq x y z
N MET A 1 36.88 0.01 -11.64
CA MET A 1 35.49 0.09 -11.15
C MET A 1 34.96 1.53 -11.20
N CYS A 2 35.75 2.51 -10.73
CA CYS A 2 35.40 3.93 -10.81
C CYS A 2 35.13 4.41 -12.25
N ASP A 3 36.00 4.11 -13.21
CA ASP A 3 35.89 4.64 -14.60
C ASP A 3 34.64 4.15 -15.34
N VAL A 4 34.27 2.87 -15.15
CA VAL A 4 33.05 2.30 -15.76
C VAL A 4 31.80 2.96 -15.19
N LEU A 5 31.78 3.21 -13.89
CA LEU A 5 30.66 3.87 -13.23
C LEU A 5 30.58 5.35 -13.62
N GLN A 6 31.71 6.06 -13.69
CA GLN A 6 31.78 7.44 -14.17
C GLN A 6 31.30 7.55 -15.63
N ALA A 7 31.70 6.62 -16.50
CA ALA A 7 31.19 6.57 -17.88
C ALA A 7 29.67 6.32 -17.93
N LYS A 8 29.15 5.44 -17.07
CA LYS A 8 27.70 5.21 -16.93
C LYS A 8 26.99 6.48 -16.47
N LEU A 9 27.49 7.15 -15.45
CA LEU A 9 26.91 8.40 -14.96
C LEU A 9 26.93 9.50 -16.02
N ALA A 10 28.04 9.64 -16.76
CA ALA A 10 28.15 10.59 -17.86
C ALA A 10 27.11 10.33 -18.95
N ARG A 11 26.88 9.06 -19.31
CA ARG A 11 25.84 8.66 -20.27
C ARG A 11 24.43 9.08 -19.87
N TYR A 12 24.12 9.08 -18.58
CA TYR A 12 22.81 9.47 -18.05
C TYR A 12 22.76 10.91 -17.54
N SER A 13 23.79 11.72 -17.81
CA SER A 13 23.90 13.10 -17.32
C SER A 13 23.86 13.21 -15.79
N GLN A 14 24.42 12.25 -15.05
CA GLN A 14 24.45 12.20 -13.58
C GLN A 14 25.89 12.23 -13.01
N SER A 15 26.88 12.74 -13.76
CA SER A 15 28.28 12.80 -13.30
C SER A 15 28.49 13.64 -12.05
N HIS A 16 27.58 14.55 -11.73
CA HIS A 16 27.66 15.42 -10.55
C HIS A 16 27.61 14.64 -9.24
N LEU A 17 27.12 13.40 -9.22
CA LEU A 17 27.17 12.52 -8.05
C LEU A 17 28.60 12.28 -7.55
N PHE A 18 29.61 12.43 -8.41
CA PHE A 18 31.03 12.26 -8.08
C PHE A 18 31.77 13.56 -7.78
N THR A 19 31.08 14.71 -7.71
CA THR A 19 31.71 16.04 -7.53
C THR A 19 32.66 16.08 -6.33
N PHE A 20 32.27 15.45 -5.21
CA PHE A 20 33.03 15.47 -3.96
C PHE A 20 33.87 14.21 -3.72
N TRP A 21 34.01 13.32 -4.71
CA TRP A 21 34.60 11.99 -4.54
C TRP A 21 35.99 12.00 -3.87
N ASN A 22 36.84 12.96 -4.25
CA ASN A 22 38.20 13.09 -3.72
C ASN A 22 38.26 13.64 -2.28
N GLU A 23 37.14 14.17 -1.78
CA GLU A 23 37.00 14.65 -0.40
C GLU A 23 36.43 13.57 0.54
N LEU A 24 35.93 12.47 -0.01
CA LEU A 24 35.29 11.40 0.75
C LEU A 24 36.32 10.43 1.35
N THR A 25 36.04 9.98 2.56
CA THR A 25 36.71 8.83 3.17
C THR A 25 36.37 7.53 2.43
N THR A 26 37.16 6.47 2.63
CA THR A 26 36.89 5.16 2.02
C THR A 26 35.51 4.60 2.40
N MET A 27 35.04 4.89 3.62
CA MET A 27 33.72 4.46 4.09
C MET A 27 32.60 5.20 3.33
N GLU A 28 32.71 6.52 3.23
CA GLU A 28 31.76 7.37 2.49
C GLU A 28 31.75 7.06 0.99
N GLN A 29 32.92 6.76 0.41
CA GLN A 29 33.03 6.28 -0.97
C GLN A 29 32.26 4.97 -1.17
N SER A 30 32.39 4.03 -0.23
CA SER A 30 31.66 2.76 -0.29
C SER A 30 30.15 2.96 -0.15
N GLU A 31 29.71 3.87 0.72
CA GLU A 31 28.30 4.23 0.89
C GLU A 31 27.71 4.77 -0.42
N LEU A 32 28.37 5.76 -1.02
CA LEU A 32 27.94 6.35 -2.29
C LEU A 32 27.90 5.32 -3.44
N LEU A 33 28.90 4.42 -3.50
CA LEU A 33 28.93 3.37 -4.51
C LEU A 33 27.77 2.38 -4.35
N ASN A 34 27.41 2.04 -3.12
CA ASN A 34 26.28 1.15 -2.85
C ASN A 34 24.96 1.80 -3.27
N ASP A 35 24.75 3.07 -2.92
CA ASP A 35 23.58 3.85 -3.34
C ASP A 35 23.45 3.86 -4.88
N ILE A 36 24.52 4.21 -5.59
CA ILE A 36 24.52 4.33 -7.06
C ILE A 36 24.34 2.96 -7.73
N SER A 37 24.93 1.90 -7.16
CA SER A 37 24.83 0.55 -7.71
C SER A 37 23.41 -0.01 -7.61
N GLY A 38 22.63 0.43 -6.61
CA GLY A 38 21.21 0.11 -6.47
C GLY A 38 20.29 0.79 -7.49
N LEU A 39 20.77 1.79 -8.25
CA LEU A 39 19.96 2.56 -9.18
C LEU A 39 19.90 1.94 -10.58
N SER A 40 18.68 1.76 -11.08
CA SER A 40 18.41 1.50 -12.50
C SER A 40 18.23 2.80 -13.27
N PHE A 41 19.34 3.38 -13.75
CA PHE A 41 19.33 4.61 -14.56
C PHE A 41 18.39 4.55 -15.78
N PRO A 42 18.29 3.45 -16.56
CA PRO A 42 17.29 3.36 -17.62
C PRO A 42 15.87 3.59 -17.12
N THR A 43 15.49 2.95 -16.01
CA THR A 43 14.17 3.10 -15.39
C THR A 43 13.94 4.53 -14.90
N LEU A 44 14.94 5.13 -14.26
CA LEU A 44 14.86 6.50 -13.77
C LEU A 44 14.66 7.51 -14.91
N THR A 45 15.37 7.34 -16.03
CA THR A 45 15.18 8.18 -17.22
C THR A 45 13.77 8.02 -17.77
N SER A 46 13.27 6.79 -17.91
CA SER A 46 11.90 6.55 -18.36
C SER A 46 10.84 7.18 -17.44
N ILE A 47 11.05 7.16 -16.13
CA ILE A 47 10.15 7.81 -15.15
C ILE A 47 10.15 9.33 -15.36
N LEU A 48 11.32 9.95 -15.52
CA LEU A 48 11.45 11.38 -15.78
C LEU A 48 10.74 11.78 -17.08
N ASP A 49 11.02 11.05 -18.17
CA ASP A 49 10.41 11.31 -19.49
C ASP A 49 8.88 11.16 -19.44
N ALA A 50 8.36 10.15 -18.74
CA ALA A 50 6.94 9.97 -18.55
C ALA A 50 6.33 11.11 -17.73
N SER A 51 7.00 11.54 -16.65
CA SER A 51 6.51 12.61 -15.78
C SER A 51 6.41 13.97 -16.49
N SER A 52 7.38 14.30 -17.35
CA SER A 52 7.36 15.53 -18.14
C SER A 52 6.24 15.55 -19.18
N ASN A 53 5.90 14.39 -19.74
CA ASN A 53 4.85 14.24 -20.75
C ASN A 53 3.43 14.13 -20.18
N CYS A 54 3.27 13.84 -18.89
CA CYS A 54 1.98 13.66 -18.21
C CYS A 54 1.15 14.94 -17.98
N THR A 55 1.65 16.12 -18.36
CA THR A 55 0.95 17.41 -18.16
C THR A 55 -0.21 17.66 -19.13
N SER A 56 -0.40 16.82 -20.16
CA SER A 56 -1.34 17.05 -21.27
C SER A 56 -2.70 16.35 -21.17
N GLY A 57 -2.98 15.57 -20.10
CA GLY A 57 -4.16 14.70 -20.00
C GLY A 57 -5.39 15.25 -19.24
N ILE A 58 -5.40 16.51 -18.81
CA ILE A 58 -6.32 17.02 -17.77
C ILE A 58 -7.78 17.21 -18.26
N ASN A 59 -8.07 17.08 -19.57
CA ASN A 59 -9.40 17.34 -20.14
C ASN A 59 -10.25 16.09 -20.43
N LYS A 60 -10.01 14.95 -19.77
CA LYS A 60 -10.88 13.78 -19.93
C LYS A 60 -12.06 13.83 -18.95
N LYS A 61 -13.28 13.65 -19.48
CA LYS A 61 -14.53 13.75 -18.71
C LYS A 61 -14.65 12.58 -17.73
N LEU A 62 -14.59 12.86 -16.44
CA LEU A 62 -14.85 11.90 -15.37
C LEU A 62 -16.35 11.59 -15.32
N SER A 63 -16.69 10.31 -15.27
CA SER A 63 -18.06 9.83 -15.05
C SER A 63 -18.14 8.96 -13.79
N PRO A 64 -19.29 8.92 -13.09
CA PRO A 64 -19.46 8.03 -11.97
C PRO A 64 -19.43 6.56 -12.42
N PRO A 65 -19.03 5.62 -11.53
CA PRO A 65 -19.20 4.18 -11.77
C PRO A 65 -20.64 3.77 -12.06
N ASP A 66 -20.83 2.63 -12.73
CA ASP A 66 -22.16 2.02 -12.87
C ASP A 66 -22.68 1.62 -11.47
N PRO A 67 -23.87 2.08 -11.04
CA PRO A 67 -24.45 1.70 -9.74
C PRO A 67 -24.56 0.19 -9.52
N LYS A 68 -24.63 -0.63 -10.59
CA LYS A 68 -24.70 -2.10 -10.50
C LYS A 68 -23.45 -2.74 -9.92
N VAL A 69 -22.30 -2.08 -10.06
CA VAL A 69 -21.04 -2.54 -9.50
C VAL A 69 -20.76 -1.89 -8.14
N CYS A 70 -21.63 -1.01 -7.65
CA CYS A 70 -21.45 -0.33 -6.37
C CYS A 70 -22.31 -0.95 -5.26
N GLY A 71 -21.72 -1.08 -4.07
CA GLY A 71 -22.44 -1.43 -2.84
C GLY A 71 -22.38 -0.30 -1.81
N SER A 72 -23.52 0.07 -1.22
CA SER A 72 -23.60 1.04 -0.12
C SER A 72 -23.94 0.34 1.19
N LEU A 73 -22.99 0.31 2.13
CA LEU A 73 -23.19 -0.36 3.41
C LEU A 73 -24.34 0.27 4.23
N SER A 74 -24.50 1.60 4.18
CA SER A 74 -25.58 2.30 4.87
C SER A 74 -26.95 1.95 4.30
N GLU A 75 -27.07 1.90 2.98
CA GLU A 75 -28.33 1.53 2.31
C GLU A 75 -28.67 0.05 2.53
N LEU A 76 -27.68 -0.84 2.41
CA LEU A 76 -27.88 -2.28 2.59
C LEU A 76 -28.31 -2.63 4.03
N ARG A 77 -27.83 -1.88 5.04
CA ARG A 77 -28.25 -2.07 6.44
C ARG A 77 -29.75 -1.92 6.65
N THR A 78 -30.38 -1.03 5.89
CA THR A 78 -31.82 -0.76 6.01
C THR A 78 -32.63 -1.56 5.00
N SER A 79 -32.14 -1.67 3.76
CA SER A 79 -32.91 -2.27 2.67
C SER A 79 -32.76 -3.78 2.56
N GLN A 80 -31.57 -4.33 2.87
CA GLN A 80 -31.23 -5.73 2.61
C GLN A 80 -30.34 -6.33 3.73
N PRO A 81 -30.81 -6.38 5.00
CA PRO A 81 -30.01 -6.87 6.12
C PRO A 81 -29.57 -8.33 5.94
N CYS A 82 -30.41 -9.19 5.35
CA CYS A 82 -30.06 -10.60 5.09
C CYS A 82 -28.90 -10.73 4.09
N LEU A 83 -28.76 -9.81 3.14
CA LEU A 83 -27.64 -9.82 2.18
C LEU A 83 -26.32 -9.46 2.88
N LEU A 84 -26.36 -8.56 3.87
CA LEU A 84 -25.16 -8.24 4.67
C LEU A 84 -24.73 -9.41 5.54
N GLU A 85 -25.67 -10.12 6.16
CA GLU A 85 -25.39 -11.33 6.91
C GLU A 85 -24.78 -12.41 6.01
N HIS A 86 -25.31 -12.56 4.79
CA HIS A 86 -24.74 -13.45 3.77
C HIS A 86 -23.30 -13.08 3.40
N TYR A 87 -22.99 -11.80 3.20
CA TYR A 87 -21.60 -11.34 2.97
C TYR A 87 -20.68 -11.71 4.13
N VAL A 88 -21.11 -11.49 5.38
CA VAL A 88 -20.33 -11.85 6.56
C VAL A 88 -20.07 -13.35 6.60
N ASN A 89 -21.08 -14.18 6.32
CA ASN A 89 -20.93 -15.64 6.33
C ASN A 89 -19.95 -16.15 5.27
N ILE A 90 -20.06 -15.66 4.02
CA ILE A 90 -19.10 -16.02 2.96
C ILE A 90 -17.68 -15.59 3.33
N ALA A 91 -17.52 -14.36 3.83
CA ALA A 91 -16.19 -13.86 4.20
C ALA A 91 -15.59 -14.66 5.37
N LEU A 92 -16.39 -14.96 6.40
CA LEU A 92 -15.93 -15.79 7.52
C LEU A 92 -15.55 -17.20 7.04
N GLN A 93 -16.29 -17.79 6.11
CA GLN A 93 -15.92 -19.06 5.52
C GLN A 93 -14.59 -18.97 4.76
N ALA A 94 -14.38 -17.93 3.95
CA ALA A 94 -13.10 -17.74 3.28
C ALA A 94 -11.93 -17.55 4.27
N VAL A 95 -12.18 -16.86 5.39
CA VAL A 95 -11.19 -16.70 6.47
C VAL A 95 -10.89 -18.02 7.17
N SER A 96 -11.91 -18.85 7.48
CA SER A 96 -11.71 -20.15 8.14
C SER A 96 -10.95 -21.15 7.26
N GLU A 97 -11.08 -21.02 5.94
CA GLU A 97 -10.33 -21.76 4.92
C GLU A 97 -8.93 -21.19 4.65
N ASN A 98 -8.47 -20.19 5.43
CA ASN A 98 -7.19 -19.47 5.26
C ASN A 98 -6.99 -18.83 3.87
N LYS A 99 -8.08 -18.45 3.18
CA LYS A 99 -8.03 -17.82 1.85
C LYS A 99 -7.87 -16.30 1.90
N VAL A 100 -7.92 -15.68 3.08
CA VAL A 100 -7.90 -14.23 3.25
C VAL A 100 -6.64 -13.79 3.98
N ALA A 101 -5.93 -12.81 3.41
CA ALA A 101 -4.83 -12.09 4.05
C ALA A 101 -5.13 -10.59 4.12
N VAL A 102 -4.38 -9.89 4.96
CA VAL A 102 -4.39 -8.43 5.01
C VAL A 102 -2.99 -7.89 4.73
N LEU A 103 -2.92 -6.76 4.03
CA LEU A 103 -1.66 -6.10 3.68
C LEU A 103 -1.66 -4.66 4.17
N LEU A 104 -0.75 -4.38 5.09
CA LEU A 104 -0.59 -3.08 5.71
C LEU A 104 0.48 -2.25 5.01
N LEU A 105 0.11 -1.05 4.58
CA LEU A 105 1.03 -0.01 4.11
C LEU A 105 1.55 0.79 5.31
N ALA A 106 2.76 0.47 5.78
CA ALA A 106 3.43 1.04 6.95
C ALA A 106 4.82 1.62 6.62
N GLY A 107 5.06 2.02 5.37
CA GLY A 107 6.32 2.64 4.94
C GLY A 107 6.54 4.07 5.43
N GLY A 108 5.45 4.78 5.80
CA GLY A 108 5.50 6.17 6.21
C GLY A 108 5.91 6.40 7.68
N GLN A 109 6.77 7.38 7.89
CA GLN A 109 7.06 7.92 9.23
C GLN A 109 5.91 8.79 9.77
N GLY A 110 5.85 8.94 11.09
CA GLY A 110 4.87 9.80 11.76
C GLY A 110 5.23 11.29 11.79
N THR A 111 6.06 11.79 10.85
CA THR A 111 6.63 13.16 10.93
C THR A 111 5.57 14.26 11.00
N ARG A 112 4.46 14.14 10.25
CA ARG A 112 3.31 15.07 10.33
C ARG A 112 2.58 15.05 11.67
N LEU A 113 2.73 13.97 12.45
CA LEU A 113 2.21 13.84 13.81
C LEU A 113 3.21 14.35 14.86
N GLY A 114 4.36 14.91 14.44
CA GLY A 114 5.40 15.42 15.33
C GLY A 114 6.30 14.33 15.93
N VAL A 115 6.33 13.13 15.35
CA VAL A 115 7.12 12.01 15.86
C VAL A 115 8.06 11.44 14.79
N SER A 116 9.24 10.97 15.21
CA SER A 116 10.27 10.40 14.32
C SER A 116 10.13 8.90 14.07
N TYR A 117 9.24 8.23 14.80
CA TYR A 117 9.06 6.78 14.75
C TYR A 117 7.98 6.35 13.73
N PRO A 118 7.92 5.06 13.34
CA PRO A 118 6.90 4.53 12.43
C PRO A 118 5.47 4.81 12.91
N LYS A 119 4.59 5.24 12.00
CA LYS A 119 3.24 5.71 12.37
C LYS A 119 2.41 4.65 13.12
N GLY A 120 2.60 3.36 12.85
CA GLY A 120 1.88 2.28 13.55
C GLY A 120 2.15 2.19 15.06
N LEU A 121 3.27 2.75 15.54
CA LEU A 121 3.59 2.85 16.98
C LEU A 121 2.82 3.97 17.68
N TYR A 122 2.22 4.88 16.92
CA TYR A 122 1.50 6.01 17.47
C TYR A 122 0.39 5.52 18.39
N ARG A 123 0.32 6.11 19.58
CA ARG A 123 -0.70 5.84 20.58
C ARG A 123 -1.67 7.02 20.56
N PRO A 124 -2.83 6.91 19.89
CA PRO A 124 -3.89 7.88 20.12
C PRO A 124 -4.22 7.85 21.62
N ASN A 125 -4.60 9.00 22.20
CA ASN A 125 -4.90 9.17 23.64
C ASN A 125 -6.20 8.44 24.06
N LEU A 126 -6.33 7.16 23.70
CA LEU A 126 -7.38 6.26 24.12
C LEU A 126 -7.09 5.77 25.55
N PRO A 127 -8.12 5.56 26.39
CA PRO A 127 -7.94 5.06 27.76
C PRO A 127 -7.16 3.75 27.86
N SER A 128 -7.18 2.93 26.80
CA SER A 128 -6.45 1.65 26.73
C SER A 128 -4.93 1.81 26.54
N GLY A 129 -4.45 3.00 26.13
CA GLY A 129 -3.04 3.24 25.82
C GLY A 129 -2.50 2.46 24.61
N ARG A 130 -3.36 1.86 23.80
CA ARG A 130 -2.99 1.00 22.66
C ARG A 130 -2.40 1.79 21.51
N SER A 131 -1.41 1.19 20.83
CA SER A 131 -0.89 1.69 19.55
C SER A 131 -1.82 1.35 18.38
N LEU A 132 -1.63 1.99 17.23
CA LEU A 132 -2.36 1.64 16.01
C LEU A 132 -2.13 0.17 15.61
N TYR A 133 -0.88 -0.34 15.71
CA TYR A 133 -0.59 -1.76 15.47
C TYR A 133 -1.36 -2.68 16.41
N GLN A 134 -1.43 -2.35 17.71
CA GLN A 134 -2.15 -3.18 18.67
C GLN A 134 -3.66 -3.20 18.39
N LEU A 135 -4.27 -2.06 18.06
CA LEU A 135 -5.68 -1.99 17.68
C LEU A 135 -5.98 -2.85 16.44
N GLN A 136 -5.08 -2.85 15.47
CA GLN A 136 -5.18 -3.67 14.26
C GLN A 136 -5.02 -5.17 14.56
N ALA A 137 -4.00 -5.54 15.35
CA ALA A 137 -3.76 -6.92 15.74
C ALA A 137 -4.95 -7.53 16.50
N GLU A 138 -5.59 -6.77 17.39
CA GLU A 138 -6.77 -7.22 18.13
C GLU A 138 -8.01 -7.39 17.25
N ARG A 139 -8.15 -6.63 16.17
CA ARG A 139 -9.22 -6.81 15.17
C ARG A 139 -9.07 -8.14 14.44
N LEU A 140 -7.84 -8.49 14.05
CA LEU A 140 -7.55 -9.80 13.45
C LEU A 140 -7.89 -10.95 14.41
N HIS A 141 -7.49 -10.85 15.68
CA HIS A 141 -7.88 -11.83 16.71
C HIS A 141 -9.38 -11.95 16.86
N ARG A 142 -10.11 -10.83 16.81
CA ARG A 142 -11.57 -10.85 16.90
C ARG A 142 -12.18 -11.65 15.75
N VAL A 143 -11.70 -11.47 14.52
CA VAL A 143 -12.20 -12.23 13.35
C VAL A 143 -11.84 -13.72 13.47
N SER A 144 -10.62 -14.07 13.88
CA SER A 144 -10.25 -15.46 14.16
C SER A 144 -11.15 -16.10 15.22
N GLN A 145 -11.51 -15.36 16.27
CA GLN A 145 -12.45 -15.83 17.28
C GLN A 145 -13.87 -15.99 16.72
N MET A 146 -14.34 -15.09 15.84
CA MET A 146 -15.64 -15.25 15.17
C MET A 146 -15.68 -16.53 14.31
N CYS A 147 -14.58 -16.88 13.65
CA CYS A 147 -14.47 -18.15 12.92
C CYS A 147 -14.50 -19.35 13.87
N LYS A 148 -13.90 -19.25 15.06
CA LYS A 148 -13.96 -20.31 16.08
C LYS A 148 -15.38 -20.50 16.58
N ASP A 149 -16.10 -19.42 16.85
CA ASP A 149 -17.48 -19.45 17.33
C ASP A 149 -18.43 -20.05 16.28
N THR A 150 -18.16 -19.81 14.99
CA THR A 150 -19.05 -20.20 13.87
C THR A 150 -18.72 -21.59 13.31
N PHE A 151 -17.42 -21.91 13.16
CA PHE A 151 -16.95 -23.11 12.45
C PHE A 151 -16.09 -24.04 13.32
N GLY A 152 -15.81 -23.67 14.57
CA GLY A 152 -14.93 -24.45 15.46
C GLY A 152 -13.43 -24.34 15.14
N THR A 153 -13.06 -23.58 14.10
CA THR A 153 -11.68 -23.39 13.65
C THR A 153 -11.15 -22.02 14.06
N THR A 154 -9.89 -21.95 14.51
CA THR A 154 -9.22 -20.67 14.80
C THR A 154 -8.18 -20.39 13.72
N PRO A 155 -8.56 -19.79 12.58
CA PRO A 155 -7.62 -19.50 11.50
C PRO A 155 -6.61 -18.45 11.95
N SER A 156 -5.41 -18.51 11.36
CA SER A 156 -4.38 -17.50 11.60
C SER A 156 -4.22 -16.67 10.33
N ILE A 157 -4.85 -15.49 10.36
CA ILE A 157 -4.92 -14.57 9.22
C ILE A 157 -3.52 -14.05 8.92
N THR A 158 -3.04 -14.24 7.70
CA THR A 158 -1.71 -13.76 7.31
C THR A 158 -1.72 -12.23 7.19
N TRP A 159 -0.76 -11.60 7.86
CA TRP A 159 -0.58 -10.15 7.89
C TRP A 159 0.74 -9.77 7.22
N TYR A 160 0.63 -9.29 5.99
CA TYR A 160 1.76 -8.72 5.27
C TYR A 160 1.94 -7.27 5.69
N ILE A 161 3.13 -6.89 6.13
CA ILE A 161 3.44 -5.54 6.60
C ILE A 161 4.53 -4.95 5.71
N MET A 162 4.14 -4.01 4.85
CA MET A 162 5.04 -3.26 4.00
C MET A 162 5.65 -2.10 4.78
N THR A 163 6.97 -2.13 5.00
CA THR A 163 7.75 -1.06 5.63
C THR A 163 8.61 -0.34 4.59
N SER A 164 9.31 0.71 5.02
CA SER A 164 10.43 1.31 4.28
C SER A 164 11.74 1.01 5.00
N GLY A 165 12.88 1.30 4.36
CA GLY A 165 14.19 1.18 5.03
C GLY A 165 14.28 1.94 6.35
N HIS A 166 13.57 3.06 6.46
CA HIS A 166 13.52 3.88 7.68
C HIS A 166 12.59 3.33 8.77
N THR A 167 11.65 2.45 8.44
CA THR A 167 10.64 1.95 9.39
C THR A 167 10.77 0.47 9.73
N LYS A 168 11.55 -0.29 8.94
CA LYS A 168 11.67 -1.75 9.06
C LYS A 168 12.13 -2.19 10.44
N GLU A 169 13.35 -1.83 10.83
CA GLU A 169 13.99 -2.35 12.05
C GLU A 169 13.17 -2.01 13.30
N THR A 170 12.76 -0.75 13.45
CA THR A 170 11.95 -0.31 14.59
C THR A 170 10.60 -1.02 14.64
N THR A 171 9.98 -1.29 13.48
CA THR A 171 8.70 -2.01 13.43
C THR A 171 8.88 -3.48 13.82
N VAL A 172 9.88 -4.16 13.27
CA VAL A 172 10.17 -5.57 13.59
C VAL A 172 10.46 -5.73 15.08
N HIS A 173 11.37 -4.92 15.63
CA HIS A 173 11.70 -4.96 17.06
C HIS A 173 10.50 -4.69 17.96
N TYR A 174 9.62 -3.77 17.58
CA TYR A 174 8.40 -3.54 18.34
C TYR A 174 7.51 -4.78 18.37
N PHE A 175 7.23 -5.39 17.21
CA PHE A 175 6.44 -6.62 17.13
C PHE A 175 7.07 -7.76 17.94
N GLU A 176 8.38 -7.92 17.90
CA GLU A 176 9.09 -8.90 18.72
C GLU A 176 8.94 -8.62 20.22
N SER A 177 9.13 -7.37 20.65
CA SER A 177 9.02 -6.96 22.07
C SER A 177 7.64 -7.18 22.69
N VAL A 178 6.59 -7.23 21.86
CA VAL A 178 5.20 -7.47 22.28
C VAL A 178 4.69 -8.85 21.88
N ASN A 179 5.61 -9.77 21.56
CA ASN A 179 5.34 -11.15 21.16
C ASN A 179 4.28 -11.24 20.03
N TYR A 180 4.45 -10.41 19.00
CA TYR A 180 3.56 -10.32 17.84
C TYR A 180 2.09 -10.11 18.20
N PHE A 181 1.81 -9.50 19.36
CA PHE A 181 0.47 -9.34 19.93
C PHE A 181 -0.29 -10.67 20.10
N GLY A 182 0.42 -11.80 20.23
CA GLY A 182 -0.16 -13.14 20.31
C GLY A 182 -0.48 -13.78 18.95
N HIS A 183 -0.13 -13.16 17.82
CA HIS A 183 -0.19 -13.79 16.50
C HIS A 183 0.94 -14.80 16.30
N ASN A 184 0.72 -15.79 15.45
CA ASN A 184 1.80 -16.66 15.00
C ASN A 184 2.81 -15.82 14.19
N ARG A 185 4.08 -15.84 14.60
CA ARG A 185 5.18 -15.15 13.92
C ARG A 185 5.25 -15.47 12.44
N ASP A 186 5.01 -16.73 12.05
CA ASP A 186 5.11 -17.18 10.65
C ASP A 186 4.01 -16.61 9.75
N ASN A 187 2.98 -16.00 10.36
CA ASN A 187 1.87 -15.33 9.68
C ASN A 187 1.98 -13.80 9.76
N VAL A 188 3.06 -13.24 10.32
CA VAL A 188 3.35 -11.81 10.27
C VAL A 188 4.58 -11.59 9.40
N VAL A 189 4.35 -11.25 8.13
CA VAL A 189 5.38 -11.21 7.09
C VAL A 189 5.75 -9.77 6.78
N PHE A 190 6.96 -9.36 7.20
CA PHE A 190 7.47 -8.03 6.90
C PHE A 190 8.24 -8.00 5.57
N PHE A 191 7.96 -7.02 4.73
CA PHE A 191 8.72 -6.76 3.50
C PHE A 191 8.91 -5.26 3.29
N GLU A 192 9.90 -4.88 2.50
CA GLU A 192 10.25 -3.48 2.29
C GLU A 192 9.86 -3.02 0.89
N GLN A 193 9.24 -1.85 0.80
CA GLN A 193 9.09 -1.14 -0.44
C GLN A 193 10.42 -0.57 -0.94
N TYR A 194 10.47 -0.18 -2.21
CA TYR A 194 11.62 0.51 -2.77
C TYR A 194 11.59 2.01 -2.48
N THR A 195 12.71 2.67 -2.72
CA THR A 195 12.83 4.12 -2.76
C THR A 195 13.21 4.56 -4.16
N LEU A 196 12.85 5.80 -4.49
CA LEU A 196 13.33 6.48 -5.68
C LEU A 196 14.20 7.67 -5.26
N PRO A 197 15.28 7.97 -6.00
CA PRO A 197 16.02 9.19 -5.79
C PRO A 197 15.13 10.41 -6.08
N ALA A 198 15.33 11.48 -5.32
CA ALA A 198 14.71 12.76 -5.61
C ALA A 198 15.45 13.44 -6.76
N PHE A 199 14.73 14.16 -7.60
CA PHE A 199 15.28 14.85 -8.76
C PHE A 199 15.07 16.36 -8.65
N SER A 200 16.05 17.12 -9.13
CA SER A 200 15.89 18.52 -9.45
C SER A 200 15.00 18.71 -10.68
N LEU A 201 14.56 19.94 -10.94
CA LEU A 201 13.73 20.28 -12.10
C LEU A 201 14.44 20.03 -13.45
N ASP A 202 15.77 20.07 -13.47
CA ASP A 202 16.60 19.72 -14.63
C ASP A 202 16.96 18.21 -14.69
N GLY A 203 16.32 17.37 -13.87
CA GLY A 203 16.44 15.92 -13.94
C GLY A 203 17.72 15.35 -13.32
N LYS A 204 18.40 16.10 -12.45
CA LYS A 204 19.59 15.64 -11.72
C LYS A 204 19.17 15.00 -10.40
N ILE A 205 19.79 13.88 -10.06
CA ILE A 205 19.60 13.25 -8.75
C ILE A 205 20.10 14.20 -7.65
N LEU A 206 19.28 14.43 -6.63
CA LEU A 206 19.62 15.27 -5.49
C LEU A 206 20.47 14.51 -4.47
N MET A 207 21.44 15.20 -3.90
CA MET A 207 22.33 14.69 -2.86
C MET A 207 21.88 15.23 -1.49
N GLU A 208 21.79 14.36 -0.49
CA GLU A 208 21.49 14.73 0.92
C GLU A 208 22.77 15.26 1.59
N THR A 209 23.88 14.57 1.34
CA THR A 209 25.23 14.91 1.81
C THR A 209 26.23 14.74 0.65
N LYS A 210 27.54 14.90 0.89
CA LYS A 210 28.56 14.67 -0.13
C LYS A 210 28.63 13.21 -0.61
N CYS A 211 28.16 12.25 0.18
CA CYS A 211 28.25 10.82 -0.08
C CYS A 211 26.90 10.09 -0.13
N LYS A 212 25.78 10.79 0.09
CA LYS A 212 24.46 10.16 0.22
C LYS A 212 23.42 10.78 -0.71
N ILE A 213 22.67 9.93 -1.41
CA ILE A 213 21.61 10.36 -2.32
C ILE A 213 20.33 10.65 -1.53
N THR A 214 19.68 11.77 -1.83
CA THR A 214 18.33 12.06 -1.32
C THR A 214 17.34 11.11 -1.98
N SER A 215 16.64 10.31 -1.17
CA SER A 215 15.63 9.37 -1.66
C SER A 215 14.31 9.51 -0.90
N ALA A 216 13.22 9.12 -1.55
CA ALA A 216 11.90 9.05 -0.97
C ALA A 216 11.26 7.68 -1.29
N PRO A 217 10.32 7.20 -0.46
CA PRO A 217 9.50 6.05 -0.83
C PRO A 217 8.88 6.25 -2.21
N ASP A 218 8.86 5.22 -3.04
CA ASP A 218 8.37 5.24 -4.42
C ASP A 218 6.83 5.32 -4.55
N GLY A 219 6.17 5.75 -3.48
CA GLY A 219 4.71 5.83 -3.34
C GLY A 219 4.07 4.46 -3.10
N ASN A 220 2.77 4.44 -2.81
CA ASN A 220 2.03 3.19 -2.58
C ASN A 220 1.96 2.32 -3.85
N GLY A 221 2.15 2.89 -5.04
CA GLY A 221 2.22 2.17 -6.31
C GLY A 221 3.46 1.27 -6.43
N GLY A 222 4.54 1.55 -5.67
CA GLY A 222 5.71 0.68 -5.57
C GLY A 222 5.43 -0.68 -4.94
N LEU A 223 4.25 -0.84 -4.32
CA LEU A 223 3.79 -2.09 -3.71
C LEU A 223 3.93 -3.29 -4.65
N TYR A 224 3.46 -3.20 -5.89
CA TYR A 224 3.41 -4.36 -6.80
C TYR A 224 4.79 -4.88 -7.17
N ARG A 225 5.72 -3.96 -7.39
CA ARG A 225 7.12 -4.32 -7.61
C ARG A 225 7.70 -5.00 -6.37
N ALA A 226 7.46 -4.43 -5.18
CA ALA A 226 7.93 -5.01 -3.94
C ALA A 226 7.31 -6.40 -3.68
N LEU A 227 6.03 -6.60 -4.01
CA LEU A 227 5.37 -7.90 -3.89
C LEU A 227 6.04 -8.97 -4.74
N ASN A 228 6.38 -8.63 -5.99
CA ASN A 228 7.06 -9.53 -6.91
C ASN A 228 8.52 -9.78 -6.50
N ASP A 229 9.32 -8.73 -6.39
CA ASP A 229 10.77 -8.83 -6.22
C ASP A 229 11.16 -9.40 -4.85
N ARG A 230 10.26 -9.30 -3.85
CA ARG A 230 10.47 -9.84 -2.49
C ARG A 230 9.82 -11.21 -2.27
N GLY A 231 9.28 -11.85 -3.32
CA GLY A 231 8.69 -13.19 -3.24
C GLY A 231 7.37 -13.26 -2.46
N ILE A 232 6.71 -12.12 -2.22
CA ILE A 232 5.47 -12.08 -1.43
C ILE A 232 4.32 -12.68 -2.24
N LEU A 233 4.30 -12.50 -3.56
CA LEU A 233 3.31 -13.16 -4.42
C LEU A 233 3.43 -14.69 -4.37
N ASP A 234 4.65 -15.22 -4.29
CA ASP A 234 4.88 -16.65 -4.22
C ASP A 234 4.52 -17.21 -2.84
N ASP A 235 4.82 -16.46 -1.77
CA ASP A 235 4.36 -16.79 -0.41
C ASP A 235 2.81 -16.82 -0.34
N MET A 236 2.12 -15.81 -0.89
CA MET A 236 0.65 -15.78 -0.99
C MET A 236 0.09 -17.01 -1.72
N LYS A 237 0.67 -17.38 -2.87
CA LYS A 237 0.27 -18.57 -3.64
C LYS A 237 0.48 -19.85 -2.84
N SER A 238 1.64 -19.99 -2.18
CA SER A 238 1.97 -21.19 -1.40
C SER A 238 1.03 -21.42 -0.22
N ARG A 239 0.50 -20.32 0.36
CA ARG A 239 -0.47 -20.32 1.46
C ARG A 239 -1.92 -20.49 1.02
N GLY A 240 -2.21 -20.48 -0.28
CA GLY A 240 -3.57 -20.51 -0.80
C GLY A 240 -4.37 -19.23 -0.53
N ILE A 241 -3.68 -18.09 -0.38
CA ILE A 241 -4.35 -16.79 -0.23
C ILE A 241 -5.02 -16.43 -1.57
N GLU A 242 -6.32 -16.17 -1.51
CA GLU A 242 -7.16 -15.78 -2.64
C GLU A 242 -7.58 -14.32 -2.58
N TYR A 243 -7.77 -13.76 -1.38
CA TYR A 243 -8.24 -12.40 -1.17
C TYR A 243 -7.28 -11.63 -0.26
N ILE A 244 -6.85 -10.45 -0.70
CA ILE A 244 -5.94 -9.60 0.08
C ILE A 244 -6.58 -8.24 0.29
N GLN A 245 -6.89 -7.87 1.53
CA GLN A 245 -7.30 -6.49 1.85
C GLN A 245 -6.07 -5.63 2.14
N ILE A 246 -5.75 -4.71 1.23
CA ILE A 246 -4.70 -3.70 1.41
C ILE A 246 -5.29 -2.50 2.14
N TYR A 247 -4.55 -1.93 3.10
CA TYR A 247 -5.00 -0.74 3.84
C TYR A 247 -3.83 0.08 4.41
N CYS A 248 -4.10 1.34 4.77
CA CYS A 248 -3.11 2.26 5.34
C CYS A 248 -3.08 2.21 6.88
N VAL A 249 -1.88 2.35 7.45
CA VAL A 249 -1.67 2.27 8.90
C VAL A 249 -2.36 3.38 9.72
N ASP A 250 -2.64 4.54 9.11
CA ASP A 250 -3.23 5.70 9.78
C ASP A 250 -4.74 5.61 10.02
N ASN A 251 -5.43 4.67 9.36
CA ASN A 251 -6.86 4.53 9.56
C ASN A 251 -7.16 3.87 10.91
N ILE A 252 -7.35 4.68 11.95
CA ILE A 252 -7.70 4.20 13.30
C ILE A 252 -9.01 3.40 13.31
N LEU A 253 -9.93 3.63 12.36
CA LEU A 253 -11.23 2.94 12.27
C LEU A 253 -11.22 1.75 11.30
N VAL A 254 -10.05 1.37 10.76
CA VAL A 254 -9.95 0.28 9.77
C VAL A 254 -10.58 -1.02 10.30
N LYS A 255 -11.42 -1.66 9.50
CA LYS A 255 -11.94 -3.01 9.78
C LYS A 255 -11.09 -4.02 9.02
N ILE A 256 -10.48 -4.97 9.72
CA ILE A 256 -9.54 -5.93 9.12
C ILE A 256 -9.72 -7.36 9.67
N PRO A 257 -9.81 -8.36 8.78
CA PRO A 257 -10.42 -8.19 7.45
C PRO A 257 -11.85 -7.64 7.60
N ASP A 258 -12.30 -6.74 6.73
CA ASP A 258 -13.70 -6.31 6.69
C ASP A 258 -14.55 -7.39 6.03
N LEU A 259 -15.33 -8.09 6.85
CA LEU A 259 -16.17 -9.21 6.42
C LEU A 259 -17.29 -8.79 5.45
N HIS A 260 -17.81 -7.56 5.56
CA HIS A 260 -18.81 -7.10 4.59
C HIS A 260 -18.16 -6.82 3.24
N PHE A 261 -16.99 -6.19 3.25
CA PHE A 261 -16.28 -5.83 2.04
C PHE A 261 -15.75 -7.06 1.31
N ILE A 262 -15.09 -7.98 2.02
CA ILE A 262 -14.61 -9.25 1.47
C ILE A 262 -15.79 -10.07 0.93
N GLY A 263 -16.89 -10.17 1.70
CA GLY A 263 -18.08 -10.90 1.26
C GLY A 263 -18.72 -10.31 0.00
N PHE A 264 -18.78 -8.98 -0.08
CA PHE A 264 -19.20 -8.27 -1.29
C PHE A 264 -18.30 -8.61 -2.49
N CYS A 265 -16.97 -8.58 -2.31
CA CYS A 265 -16.02 -8.91 -3.39
C CYS A 265 -16.19 -10.35 -3.87
N ILE A 266 -16.34 -11.31 -2.94
CA ILE A 266 -16.53 -12.73 -3.26
C ILE A 266 -17.85 -12.94 -4.01
N GLN A 267 -18.96 -12.37 -3.52
CA GLN A 267 -20.28 -12.51 -4.15
C GLN A 267 -20.28 -12.00 -5.59
N ASN A 268 -19.59 -10.89 -5.85
CA ASN A 268 -19.54 -10.26 -7.17
C ASN A 268 -18.41 -10.81 -8.07
N ASN A 269 -17.64 -11.79 -7.59
CA ASN A 269 -16.47 -12.31 -8.30
C ASN A 269 -15.52 -11.19 -8.76
N ALA A 270 -15.27 -10.21 -7.88
CA ALA A 270 -14.49 -9.02 -8.18
C ALA A 270 -12.99 -9.33 -8.16
N ASP A 271 -12.26 -8.92 -9.20
CA ASP A 271 -10.79 -9.02 -9.24
C ASP A 271 -10.10 -7.95 -8.39
N CYS A 272 -10.72 -6.78 -8.37
CA CYS A 272 -10.35 -5.61 -7.59
C CYS A 272 -11.65 -4.97 -7.10
N ALA A 273 -11.63 -4.34 -5.93
CA ALA A 273 -12.70 -3.50 -5.41
C ALA A 273 -12.10 -2.38 -4.56
N ALA A 274 -12.79 -1.25 -4.44
CA ALA A 274 -12.34 -0.11 -3.63
C ALA A 274 -13.38 0.30 -2.58
N GLU A 275 -12.99 0.33 -1.31
CA GLU A 275 -13.87 0.90 -0.27
C GLU A 275 -13.85 2.43 -0.33
N VAL A 276 -15.02 3.05 -0.22
CA VAL A 276 -15.20 4.49 -0.36
C VAL A 276 -16.06 5.05 0.77
N VAL A 277 -15.84 6.31 1.11
CA VAL A 277 -16.74 7.11 1.94
C VAL A 277 -17.46 8.15 1.09
N GLN A 278 -18.60 8.65 1.56
CA GLN A 278 -19.37 9.64 0.81
C GLN A 278 -18.66 11.00 0.84
N LYS A 279 -18.52 11.63 -0.34
CA LYS A 279 -18.03 13.02 -0.44
C LYS A 279 -19.18 13.96 -0.08
N ILE A 280 -19.03 14.70 1.01
CA ILE A 280 -20.07 15.64 1.47
C ILE A 280 -19.76 17.06 0.99
N ASP A 281 -18.50 17.47 1.07
CA ASP A 281 -18.05 18.78 0.59
C ASP A 281 -17.38 18.66 -0.79
N PRO A 282 -17.93 19.29 -1.85
CA PRO A 282 -17.31 19.31 -3.18
C PRO A 282 -15.85 19.78 -3.20
N GLU A 283 -15.48 20.72 -2.32
CA GLU A 283 -14.14 21.33 -2.27
C GLU A 283 -13.14 20.52 -1.43
N GLU A 284 -13.59 19.43 -0.81
CA GLU A 284 -12.72 18.57 0.00
C GLU A 284 -11.59 17.97 -0.86
N PRO A 285 -10.30 18.14 -0.47
CA PRO A 285 -9.13 17.82 -1.30
C PRO A 285 -8.79 16.32 -1.24
N ILE A 286 -9.72 15.50 -1.73
CA ILE A 286 -9.64 14.04 -1.73
C ILE A 286 -9.85 13.48 -3.12
N GLY A 287 -9.23 12.32 -3.36
CA GLY A 287 -9.39 11.59 -4.62
C GLY A 287 -10.81 11.03 -4.77
N VAL A 288 -11.33 11.11 -5.99
CA VAL A 288 -12.65 10.59 -6.37
C VAL A 288 -12.49 9.39 -7.29
N VAL A 289 -13.21 8.31 -6.99
CA VAL A 289 -13.29 7.14 -7.88
C VAL A 289 -14.25 7.44 -9.02
N GLY A 290 -13.83 7.20 -10.26
CA GLY A 290 -14.71 7.30 -11.42
C GLY A 290 -14.15 6.61 -12.65
N VAL A 291 -14.84 6.81 -13.77
CA VAL A 291 -14.55 6.16 -15.04
C VAL A 291 -14.15 7.21 -16.07
N VAL A 292 -13.04 6.95 -16.77
CA VAL A 292 -12.54 7.72 -17.90
C VAL A 292 -12.21 6.76 -19.03
N ASP A 293 -12.80 6.98 -20.22
CA ASP A 293 -12.63 6.11 -21.40
C ASP A 293 -12.90 4.62 -21.12
N GLY A 294 -13.91 4.34 -20.28
CA GLY A 294 -14.26 2.98 -19.87
C GLY A 294 -13.32 2.35 -18.84
N GLN A 295 -12.29 3.07 -18.39
CA GLN A 295 -11.33 2.62 -17.38
C GLN A 295 -11.61 3.29 -16.04
N TYR A 296 -11.68 2.47 -14.99
CA TYR A 296 -11.83 2.96 -13.63
C TYR A 296 -10.52 3.51 -13.10
N GLN A 297 -10.57 4.66 -12.44
CA GLN A 297 -9.40 5.34 -11.90
C GLN A 297 -9.74 6.22 -10.71
N ILE A 298 -8.73 6.54 -9.91
CA ILE A 298 -8.83 7.55 -8.85
C ILE A 298 -8.28 8.87 -9.40
N ASN A 299 -9.12 9.90 -9.47
CA ASN A 299 -8.70 11.23 -9.88
C ASN A 299 -8.36 12.08 -8.64
N ILE A 300 -7.09 12.46 -8.51
CA ILE A 300 -6.53 13.17 -7.34
C ILE A 300 -6.66 14.70 -7.50
N TYR A 301 -6.92 15.21 -8.71
CA TYR A 301 -6.78 16.64 -9.03
C TYR A 301 -8.03 17.33 -9.57
N THR A 302 -9.20 16.70 -9.54
CA THR A 302 -10.43 17.37 -9.96
C THR A 302 -11.02 18.22 -8.83
N ARG A 303 -10.76 19.54 -8.89
CA ARG A 303 -11.62 20.60 -8.32
C ARG A 303 -13.00 20.69 -9.01
N LEU A 304 -13.35 19.72 -9.84
CA LEU A 304 -14.49 19.78 -10.73
C LEU A 304 -15.34 18.52 -10.63
N VAL A 305 -16.64 18.81 -10.55
CA VAL A 305 -17.82 17.93 -10.57
C VAL A 305 -18.29 17.43 -9.20
N ARG A 306 -19.59 17.71 -8.93
CA ARG A 306 -20.43 17.20 -7.82
C ARG A 306 -20.51 15.66 -7.83
N THR A 307 -19.39 14.99 -7.64
CA THR A 307 -19.29 13.53 -7.65
C THR A 307 -19.17 13.04 -6.22
N ARG A 308 -19.99 12.05 -5.86
CA ARG A 308 -20.36 11.71 -4.47
C ARG A 308 -19.46 10.68 -3.75
N PHE A 309 -18.36 10.22 -4.35
CA PHE A 309 -17.59 9.09 -3.83
C PHE A 309 -16.11 9.43 -3.56
N VAL A 310 -15.62 9.15 -2.36
CA VAL A 310 -14.26 9.41 -1.86
C VAL A 310 -13.56 8.10 -1.61
N CYS A 311 -12.33 7.92 -2.06
CA CYS A 311 -11.59 6.70 -1.75
C CYS A 311 -10.84 6.80 -0.40
N THR A 312 -11.21 5.94 0.55
CA THR A 312 -10.28 5.47 1.58
C THR A 312 -9.66 4.19 1.02
N LEU A 313 -8.41 4.22 0.59
CA LEU A 313 -7.79 3.15 -0.19
C LEU A 313 -7.75 1.81 0.58
N HIS A 314 -8.86 1.07 0.54
CA HIS A 314 -8.90 -0.35 0.84
C HIS A 314 -9.17 -1.08 -0.46
N ILE A 315 -8.22 -1.90 -0.88
CA ILE A 315 -8.35 -2.68 -2.10
C ILE A 315 -8.35 -4.14 -1.73
N VAL A 316 -9.35 -4.88 -2.21
CA VAL A 316 -9.34 -6.34 -2.19
C VAL A 316 -8.90 -6.84 -3.56
N PHE A 317 -7.85 -7.66 -3.59
CA PHE A 317 -7.42 -8.33 -4.81
C PHE A 317 -7.78 -9.81 -4.78
N ASN A 318 -8.36 -10.32 -5.87
CA ASN A 318 -8.54 -11.75 -6.12
C ASN A 318 -7.29 -12.32 -6.81
N THR A 319 -6.56 -13.18 -6.12
CA THR A 319 -5.29 -13.74 -6.62
C THR A 319 -5.47 -14.97 -7.53
N ARG A 320 -6.71 -15.46 -7.73
CA ARG A 320 -6.97 -16.61 -8.62
C ARG A 320 -6.70 -16.31 -10.10
N ASN A 321 -6.67 -15.03 -10.51
CA ASN A 321 -6.53 -14.60 -11.90
C ASN A 321 -5.14 -14.02 -12.26
N VAL A 322 -4.09 -14.28 -11.47
CA VAL A 322 -2.77 -13.61 -11.53
C VAL A 322 -1.87 -14.09 -12.69
N ASN A 323 -2.42 -14.60 -13.79
CA ASN A 323 -1.68 -14.83 -15.04
C ASN A 323 -1.51 -13.56 -15.89
N HIS A 324 -2.11 -12.44 -15.48
CA HIS A 324 -1.85 -11.14 -16.07
C HIS A 324 -1.26 -10.21 -15.02
N CYS A 325 -0.13 -9.59 -15.39
CA CYS A 325 0.50 -8.46 -14.74
C CYS A 325 -0.55 -7.60 -14.00
N MET A 326 -0.34 -7.35 -12.70
CA MET A 326 -1.22 -6.53 -11.87
C MET A 326 -1.26 -5.09 -12.39
N GLN A 327 -2.02 -4.89 -13.46
CA GLN A 327 -2.43 -3.61 -13.97
C GLN A 327 -3.69 -3.24 -13.20
N PHE A 328 -3.73 -2.02 -12.67
CA PHE A 328 -4.94 -1.45 -12.07
C PHE A 328 -6.06 -1.38 -13.13
N ASN A 329 -6.78 -2.48 -13.28
CA ASN A 329 -8.16 -2.45 -13.69
C ASN A 329 -8.94 -2.50 -12.38
N VAL A 330 -9.19 -1.32 -11.82
CA VAL A 330 -10.13 -1.18 -10.71
C VAL A 330 -11.46 -1.73 -11.25
N LEU A 331 -11.88 -2.91 -10.82
CA LEU A 331 -13.29 -3.24 -10.83
C LEU A 331 -13.83 -2.71 -9.49
N ILE A 332 -15.11 -2.32 -9.46
CA ILE A 332 -15.76 -1.77 -8.27
C ILE A 332 -16.69 -2.82 -7.73
#